data_AF-A0A2K3J874-F1
#
_entry.id   AF-A0A2K3J874-F1
#
_cell.length_a   1.000
_cell.length_b   1.000
_cell.length_c   1.000
_cell.angle_alpha   90.00
_cell.angle_beta   90.00
_cell.angle_gamma   90.00
#
_symmetry.space_group_name_H-M   'P 1'
#
loop_
_entity.id
_entity.type
_entity.pdbx_description
1 polymer ?
#
loop_
_entity_poly.entity_id
_entity_poly.type
_entity_poly.pdbx_seq_one_letter_code
_entity_poly.pdbx_strand_id
1 'polypeptide(L)'
;MRTLVDEFGWNAGKVWKVLNTRGPLREEVLLNTTKITEDELWAAIGWLAREDKICRENSLYKLGQTNLTSKIGADAGKVWNTVAKQGEIDISTIAKTAQITEVDAYAALGWLARENKVKCKRVKAKVPKIKVSLK
;
A
#
# COMPACT_ATOMS: atom_id res chain seq x y z
N MET A 1 20.13 -0.52 -8.16
CA MET A 1 19.49 0.46 -7.25
C MET A 1 18.06 -0.02 -7.03
N ARG A 2 17.59 -0.23 -5.80
CA ARG A 2 16.19 -0.65 -5.56
C ARG A 2 15.26 0.53 -5.81
N THR A 3 14.13 0.29 -6.46
CA THR A 3 13.07 1.29 -6.65
C THR A 3 12.14 1.30 -5.43
N LEU A 4 11.35 2.36 -5.28
CA LEU A 4 10.35 2.44 -4.22
C LEU A 4 9.27 1.34 -4.36
N VAL A 5 8.99 0.90 -5.58
CA VAL A 5 8.09 -0.24 -5.84
C VAL A 5 8.71 -1.54 -5.32
N ASP A 6 10.03 -1.72 -5.46
CA ASP A 6 10.73 -2.89 -4.90
C ASP A 6 10.70 -2.87 -3.36
N GLU A 7 10.75 -1.68 -2.75
CA GLU A 7 10.59 -1.52 -1.29
C GLU A 7 9.20 -1.95 -0.81
N PHE A 8 8.13 -1.64 -1.56
CA PHE A 8 6.78 -2.09 -1.22
C PHE A 8 6.69 -3.62 -1.22
N GLY A 9 7.21 -4.27 -2.25
CA GLY A 9 7.25 -5.74 -2.32
C GLY A 9 8.11 -6.37 -1.22
N TRP A 10 9.25 -5.76 -0.89
CA TRP A 10 10.11 -6.21 0.22
C TRP A 10 9.40 -6.12 1.57
N ASN A 11 8.71 -5.00 1.84
CA ASN A 11 7.95 -4.80 3.07
C ASN A 11 6.71 -5.72 3.14
N ALA A 12 6.04 -5.98 2.01
CA ALA A 12 5.01 -7.02 1.90
C ALA A 12 5.54 -8.39 2.31
N GLY A 13 6.75 -8.76 1.88
CA GLY A 13 7.43 -9.98 2.32
C GLY A 13 7.68 -10.04 3.83
N LYS A 14 8.07 -8.92 4.45
CA LYS A 14 8.21 -8.84 5.92
C LYS A 14 6.88 -9.07 6.64
N VAL A 15 5.83 -8.37 6.22
CA VAL A 15 4.48 -8.51 6.79
C VAL A 15 3.99 -9.95 6.66
N TRP A 16 4.14 -10.53 5.47
CA TRP A 16 3.78 -11.92 5.20
C TRP A 16 4.52 -12.88 6.14
N LYS A 17 5.85 -12.74 6.27
CA LYS A 17 6.65 -13.61 7.14
C LYS A 17 6.23 -13.53 8.60
N VAL A 18 5.92 -12.33 9.09
CA VAL A 18 5.47 -12.13 10.46
C VAL A 18 4.11 -12.80 10.70
N LEU A 19 3.14 -12.59 9.81
CA LEU A 19 1.82 -13.23 9.90
C LEU A 19 1.90 -14.76 9.75
N ASN A 20 2.76 -15.26 8.85
CA ASN A 20 2.99 -16.70 8.68
C ASN A 20 3.56 -17.35 9.95
N THR A 21 4.40 -16.62 10.68
CA THR A 21 5.07 -17.14 11.88
C THR A 21 4.22 -17.00 13.13
N ARG A 22 3.48 -15.90 13.26
CA ARG A 22 2.79 -15.51 14.50
C ARG A 22 1.26 -15.63 14.44
N GLY A 23 0.72 -15.95 13.27
CA GLY A 23 -0.73 -15.97 13.05
C GLY A 23 -1.33 -14.57 12.92
N PRO A 24 -2.64 -14.43 13.16
CA PRO A 24 -3.35 -13.16 13.04
C PRO A 24 -2.83 -12.08 14.01
N LEU A 25 -2.56 -10.87 13.52
CA LEU A 25 -1.99 -9.78 14.32
C LEU A 25 -2.69 -8.44 14.08
N ARG A 26 -2.68 -7.59 15.11
CA ARG A 26 -3.09 -6.18 15.00
C ARG A 26 -2.00 -5.37 14.31
N GLU A 27 -2.43 -4.24 13.74
CA GLU A 27 -1.58 -3.26 13.07
C GLU A 27 -0.37 -2.84 13.92
N GLU A 28 -0.58 -2.44 15.17
CA GLU A 28 0.48 -2.03 16.10
C GLU A 28 1.56 -3.10 16.27
N VAL A 29 1.16 -4.38 16.32
CA VAL A 29 2.10 -5.50 16.46
C VAL A 29 2.86 -5.74 15.17
N LEU A 30 2.22 -5.56 14.01
CA LEU A 30 2.88 -5.62 12.71
C LEU A 30 3.94 -4.53 12.57
N LEU A 31 3.60 -3.28 12.88
CA LEU A 31 4.55 -2.15 12.88
C LEU A 31 5.75 -2.44 13.78
N ASN A 32 5.46 -2.82 15.03
CA ASN A 32 6.50 -3.08 16.03
C ASN A 32 7.42 -4.26 15.67
N THR A 33 6.88 -5.29 15.01
CA THR A 33 7.65 -6.49 14.65
C THR A 33 8.43 -6.32 13.35
N THR A 34 7.85 -5.66 12.35
CA THR A 34 8.47 -5.47 11.03
C THR A 34 9.43 -4.28 10.97
N LYS A 35 9.31 -3.34 11.92
CA LYS A 35 10.08 -2.09 11.99
C LYS A 35 9.95 -1.25 10.71
N ILE A 36 8.76 -1.25 10.13
CA ILE A 36 8.38 -0.39 8.99
C ILE A 36 7.47 0.73 9.48
N THR A 37 7.33 1.79 8.70
CA THR A 37 6.43 2.90 8.98
C THR A 37 4.98 2.57 8.61
N GLU A 38 4.01 3.38 9.05
CA GLU A 38 2.59 3.18 8.73
C GLU A 38 2.33 3.16 7.22
N ASP A 39 2.83 4.15 6.49
CA ASP A 39 2.71 4.24 5.03
C ASP A 39 3.30 3.01 4.31
N GLU A 40 4.44 2.52 4.81
CA GLU A 40 5.05 1.28 4.31
C GLU A 40 4.22 0.04 4.61
N LEU A 41 3.59 -0.03 5.79
CA LEU A 41 2.67 -1.11 6.16
C LEU A 41 1.41 -1.09 5.26
N TRP A 42 0.83 0.08 5.02
CA TRP A 42 -0.36 0.22 4.19
C TRP A 42 -0.09 -0.20 2.74
N ALA A 43 1.02 0.25 2.16
CA ALA A 43 1.46 -0.22 0.84
C ALA A 43 1.73 -1.73 0.81
N ALA A 44 2.34 -2.29 1.87
CA ALA A 44 2.56 -3.72 1.99
C ALA A 44 1.25 -4.53 2.06
N ILE A 45 0.25 -4.05 2.82
CA ILE A 45 -1.08 -4.66 2.90
C ILE A 45 -1.76 -4.64 1.53
N GLY A 46 -1.74 -3.50 0.84
CA GLY A 46 -2.31 -3.37 -0.50
C GLY A 46 -1.65 -4.29 -1.53
N TRP A 47 -0.33 -4.44 -1.46
CA TRP A 47 0.43 -5.39 -2.27
C TRP A 47 -0.02 -6.83 -2.03
N LEU A 48 -0.07 -7.26 -0.77
CA LEU A 48 -0.51 -8.63 -0.40
C LEU A 48 -1.97 -8.88 -0.72
N ALA A 49 -2.83 -7.85 -0.60
CA ALA A 49 -4.24 -7.94 -0.98
C ALA A 49 -4.36 -8.19 -2.48
N ARG A 50 -3.55 -7.52 -3.32
CA ARG A 50 -3.56 -7.78 -4.77
C ARG A 50 -3.12 -9.21 -5.11
N GLU A 51 -2.26 -9.80 -4.30
CA GLU A 51 -1.82 -11.19 -4.42
C GLU A 51 -2.79 -12.22 -3.85
N ASP A 52 -3.93 -11.79 -3.30
CA ASP A 52 -4.92 -12.66 -2.63
C ASP A 52 -4.34 -13.41 -1.42
N LYS A 53 -3.40 -12.78 -0.69
CA LYS A 53 -2.64 -13.42 0.41
C LYS A 53 -2.94 -12.88 1.81
N ILE A 54 -3.72 -11.81 1.92
CA ILE A 54 -4.04 -11.20 3.22
C ILE A 54 -5.52 -10.84 3.30
N CYS A 55 -6.13 -11.10 4.45
CA CYS A 55 -7.46 -10.62 4.79
C CYS A 55 -7.47 -9.97 6.16
N ARG A 56 -8.53 -9.20 6.41
CA ARG A 56 -8.74 -8.53 7.69
C ARG A 56 -10.06 -8.99 8.28
N GLU A 57 -10.02 -9.49 9.50
CA GLU A 57 -11.20 -9.84 10.28
C GLU A 57 -11.17 -9.07 11.59
N ASN A 58 -12.24 -8.32 11.85
CA ASN A 58 -12.31 -7.37 12.96
C ASN A 58 -11.13 -6.36 12.90
N SER A 59 -10.17 -6.50 13.81
CA SER A 59 -8.96 -5.67 13.91
C SER A 59 -7.68 -6.45 13.67
N LEU A 60 -7.77 -7.67 13.14
CA LEU A 60 -6.63 -8.56 12.90
C LEU A 60 -6.40 -8.76 11.41
N TYR A 61 -5.15 -8.66 11.00
CA TYR A 61 -4.69 -9.12 9.70
C TYR A 61 -4.25 -10.57 9.81
N LYS A 62 -4.60 -11.39 8.83
CA LYS A 62 -4.16 -12.79 8.74
C LYS A 62 -3.88 -13.15 7.28
N LEU A 63 -3.09 -14.22 7.09
CA LEU A 63 -2.89 -14.77 5.77
C LEU A 63 -4.12 -15.56 5.33
N GLY A 64 -4.46 -15.46 4.05
CA GLY A 64 -5.61 -16.12 3.44
C GLY A 64 -6.16 -15.34 2.26
N GLN A 65 -7.20 -15.90 1.64
CA GLN A 65 -7.93 -15.26 0.54
C GLN A 65 -8.42 -13.88 0.98
N THR A 66 -8.18 -12.88 0.15
CA THR A 66 -8.43 -11.50 0.49
C THR A 66 -9.93 -11.17 0.47
N ASN A 67 -10.37 -10.48 1.52
CA ASN A 67 -11.66 -9.80 1.57
C ASN A 67 -11.52 -8.28 1.35
N LEU A 68 -10.34 -7.82 0.93
CA LEU A 68 -10.01 -6.40 0.80
C LEU A 68 -10.16 -5.86 -0.62
N THR A 69 -10.37 -6.74 -1.62
CA THR A 69 -10.50 -6.38 -3.04
C THR A 69 -11.54 -5.28 -3.28
N SER A 70 -12.73 -5.39 -2.69
CA SER A 70 -13.80 -4.40 -2.91
C SER A 70 -13.43 -3.00 -2.45
N LYS A 71 -12.63 -2.88 -1.37
CA LYS A 71 -12.20 -1.58 -0.81
C LYS A 71 -10.90 -1.11 -1.46
N ILE A 72 -9.81 -1.86 -1.31
CA ILE A 72 -8.48 -1.45 -1.80
C ILE A 72 -8.45 -1.43 -3.33
N GLY A 73 -9.10 -2.40 -4.00
CA GLY A 73 -9.18 -2.44 -5.46
C GLY A 73 -10.00 -1.28 -6.04
N ALA A 74 -11.11 -0.89 -5.39
CA ALA A 74 -11.88 0.29 -5.81
C ALA A 74 -11.09 1.59 -5.64
N ASP A 75 -10.39 1.74 -4.51
CA ASP A 75 -9.54 2.91 -4.28
C ASP A 75 -8.32 2.93 -5.20
N ALA A 76 -7.74 1.78 -5.56
CA ALA A 76 -6.74 1.65 -6.60
C ALA A 76 -7.25 2.17 -7.95
N GLY A 77 -8.51 1.88 -8.32
CA GLY A 77 -9.15 2.46 -9.48
C GLY A 77 -9.25 3.98 -9.41
N LYS A 78 -9.64 4.55 -8.26
CA LYS A 78 -9.69 6.01 -8.06
C LYS A 78 -8.32 6.65 -8.15
N VAL A 79 -7.31 6.08 -7.50
CA VAL A 79 -5.92 6.54 -7.56
C VAL A 79 -5.41 6.52 -9.00
N TRP A 80 -5.62 5.41 -9.72
CA TRP A 80 -5.20 5.28 -11.12
C TRP A 80 -5.84 6.36 -12.00
N ASN A 81 -7.16 6.57 -11.87
CA ASN A 81 -7.89 7.59 -12.63
C ASN A 81 -7.40 9.02 -12.32
N THR A 82 -7.10 9.31 -11.05
CA THR A 82 -6.57 10.63 -10.63
C THR A 82 -5.20 10.88 -11.24
N VAL A 83 -4.28 9.92 -11.16
CA VAL A 83 -2.93 10.03 -11.73
C VAL A 83 -2.99 10.09 -13.27
N ALA A 84 -3.89 9.33 -13.91
CA ALA A 84 -4.11 9.40 -15.36
C ALA A 84 -4.51 10.81 -15.85
N LYS A 85 -5.33 11.52 -15.07
CA LYS A 85 -5.81 12.86 -15.41
C LYS A 85 -4.80 13.97 -15.10
N GLN A 86 -4.05 13.86 -14.02
CA GLN A 86 -3.18 14.93 -13.52
C GLN A 86 -1.68 14.74 -13.85
N GLY A 87 -1.27 13.55 -14.29
CA GLY A 87 0.14 13.23 -14.53
C GLY A 87 0.89 12.87 -13.24
N GLU A 88 2.13 13.33 -13.08
CA GLU A 88 2.94 13.06 -11.88
C GLU A 88 2.47 13.93 -10.71
N ILE A 89 1.95 13.31 -9.64
CA ILE A 89 1.33 14.01 -8.51
C ILE A 89 1.69 13.37 -7.16
N ASP A 90 1.67 14.16 -6.07
CA ASP A 90 1.96 13.65 -4.72
C ASP A 90 0.78 12.95 -4.06
N ILE A 91 1.08 12.00 -3.18
CA ILE A 91 0.10 11.13 -2.53
C ILE A 91 -0.99 11.88 -1.74
N SER A 92 -0.65 13.00 -1.08
CA SER A 92 -1.63 13.82 -0.36
C SER A 92 -2.65 14.44 -1.32
N THR A 93 -2.20 14.89 -2.48
CA THR A 93 -3.09 15.47 -3.51
C THR A 93 -3.91 14.38 -4.21
N ILE A 94 -3.34 13.19 -4.39
CA ILE A 94 -4.09 12.00 -4.85
C ILE A 94 -5.24 11.70 -3.88
N ALA A 95 -4.95 11.58 -2.58
CA ALA A 95 -5.95 11.26 -1.56
C ALA A 95 -7.10 12.28 -1.56
N LYS A 96 -6.77 13.58 -1.58
CA LYS A 96 -7.75 14.66 -1.67
C LYS A 96 -8.60 14.60 -2.94
N THR A 97 -7.98 14.44 -4.11
CA THR A 97 -8.70 14.42 -5.39
C THR A 97 -9.58 13.18 -5.54
N ALA A 98 -9.07 12.02 -5.11
CA ALA A 98 -9.79 10.75 -5.13
C ALA A 98 -10.85 10.64 -4.02
N GLN A 99 -10.92 11.61 -3.10
CA GLN A 99 -11.81 11.61 -1.93
C GLN A 99 -11.65 10.35 -1.08
N ILE A 100 -10.39 10.00 -0.78
CA ILE A 100 -10.00 8.88 0.08
C ILE A 100 -8.99 9.35 1.13
N THR A 101 -8.76 8.54 2.16
CA THR A 101 -7.74 8.84 3.17
C THR A 101 -6.33 8.61 2.60
N GLU A 102 -5.30 9.22 3.19
CA GLU A 102 -3.91 8.91 2.78
C GLU A 102 -3.56 7.43 3.03
N VAL A 103 -4.09 6.85 4.11
CA VAL A 103 -3.96 5.41 4.42
C VAL A 103 -4.50 4.55 3.27
N ASP A 104 -5.74 4.81 2.83
CA ASP A 104 -6.34 4.11 1.70
C ASP A 104 -5.55 4.35 0.41
N ALA A 105 -5.01 5.56 0.21
CA ALA A 105 -4.19 5.88 -0.95
C ALA A 105 -2.88 5.07 -0.96
N TYR A 106 -2.20 4.89 0.17
CA TYR A 106 -1.01 4.03 0.27
C TYR A 106 -1.33 2.56 -0.01
N ALA A 107 -2.44 2.03 0.53
CA ALA A 107 -2.89 0.68 0.22
C ALA A 107 -3.21 0.50 -1.28
N ALA A 108 -3.92 1.46 -1.86
CA ALA A 108 -4.20 1.51 -3.30
C ALA A 108 -2.90 1.59 -4.12
N LEU A 109 -1.89 2.33 -3.68
CA LEU A 109 -0.58 2.36 -4.33
C LEU A 109 0.13 1.00 -4.28
N GLY A 110 0.11 0.33 -3.13
CA GLY A 110 0.65 -1.03 -2.99
C GLY A 110 0.01 -2.01 -3.98
N TRP A 111 -1.32 -1.93 -4.12
CA TRP A 111 -2.09 -2.72 -5.08
C TRP A 111 -1.64 -2.45 -6.53
N LEU A 112 -1.61 -1.19 -6.95
CA LEU A 112 -1.20 -0.79 -8.30
C LEU A 112 0.28 -1.09 -8.59
N ALA A 113 1.14 -0.98 -7.58
CA ALA A 113 2.56 -1.30 -7.66
C ALA A 113 2.74 -2.79 -7.95
N ARG A 114 1.96 -3.66 -7.28
CA ARG A 114 1.96 -5.10 -7.57
C ARG A 114 1.51 -5.43 -8.99
N GLU A 115 0.62 -4.62 -9.55
CA GLU A 115 0.18 -4.72 -10.95
C GLU A 115 1.16 -4.09 -11.96
N ASN A 116 2.28 -3.54 -11.50
CA ASN A 116 3.24 -2.84 -12.34
C ASN A 116 2.63 -1.64 -13.11
N LYS A 117 1.64 -0.95 -12.52
CA LYS A 117 0.93 0.17 -13.17
C LYS A 117 1.44 1.57 -12.80
N VAL A 118 2.30 1.67 -11.79
CA VAL A 118 2.78 2.96 -11.25
C VAL A 118 4.30 3.02 -11.12
N LYS A 119 4.85 4.23 -11.26
CA LYS A 119 6.21 4.61 -10.89
C LYS A 119 6.11 5.52 -9.66
N CYS A 120 6.85 5.19 -8.61
CA CYS A 120 6.86 5.96 -7.37
C CYS A 120 8.25 6.53 -7.10
N LYS A 121 8.32 7.79 -6.67
CA LYS A 121 9.57 8.48 -6.30
C LYS A 121 9.42 9.16 -4.94
N ARG A 122 10.38 8.98 -4.03
CA ARG A 122 10.47 9.76 -2.79
C ARG A 122 10.92 11.18 -3.13
N VAL A 123 10.22 12.18 -2.60
CA VAL A 123 10.59 13.60 -2.70
C VAL A 123 11.19 14.05 -1.38
N LYS A 124 12.36 14.69 -1.46
CA LYS A 124 12.97 15.35 -0.30
C LYS A 124 12.15 16.59 0.04
N ALA A 125 11.35 16.50 1.10
CA ALA A 125 10.58 17.60 1.66
C ALA A 125 10.61 17.52 3.19
N LYS A 126 10.11 18.57 3.87
CA LYS A 126 10.05 18.64 5.35
C LYS A 126 9.26 17.48 5.97
N VAL A 127 8.31 16.92 5.21
CA VAL A 127 7.66 15.62 5.43
C VAL A 127 7.92 14.78 4.18
N PRO A 128 8.45 13.55 4.30
CA PRO A 128 8.67 12.68 3.14
C PRO A 128 7.36 12.49 2.37
N LYS A 129 7.36 12.80 1.08
CA LYS A 129 6.20 12.62 0.20
C LYS A 129 6.56 11.71 -0.96
N ILE A 130 5.60 10.88 -1.38
CA ILE A 130 5.73 10.05 -2.57
C ILE A 130 5.04 10.77 -3.73
N LYS A 131 5.76 10.95 -4.84
CA LYS A 131 5.18 11.29 -6.14
C LYS A 131 4.92 10.03 -6.94
N VAL A 132 3.78 10.01 -7.62
CA VAL A 132 3.28 8.86 -8.36
C VAL A 132 3.00 9.30 -9.79
N SER A 133 3.43 8.49 -10.75
CA SER A 133 3.05 8.58 -12.17
C SER A 133 2.66 7.20 -12.68
N LEU A 134 1.88 7.13 -13.76
CA LEU A 134 1.57 5.86 -14.41
C LEU A 134 2.79 5.33 -15.19
N LYS A 135 2.86 4.01 -15.34
CA LYS A 135 3.88 3.34 -16.14
C LYS A 135 3.59 3.41 -17.63
#